data_AF-E0NXP0-F1
#
_entry.id   AF-E0NXP0-F1
#
_cell.length_a   1.000
_cell.length_b   1.000
_cell.length_c   1.000
_cell.angle_alpha   90.00
_cell.angle_beta   90.00
_cell.angle_gamma   90.00
#
_symmetry.space_group_name_H-M   'P 1'
#
loop_
_entity.id
_entity.type
_entity.pdbx_description
1 polymer ?
#
loop_
_entity_poly.entity_id
_entity_poly.type
_entity_poly.pdbx_seq_one_letter_code
_entity_poly.pdbx_strand_id
1 'polypeptide(L)'
;MPLYKKSLLILLALLGAVLIGATYGYYREQDAIALDAATTEHVEPLRKVTVYVSGEVKKPGLVTLDEDKRVADAVNAAGGVIETADVDHINMAAHLEDGMQIRVPMHLRDAGEKGAAASPGRQADGKINLNTATEKELQELPGIGPAMSARIVEYRESNGAFQSIDDIKKVRGIGAAKFEKLKDRVTL
;
A
#
# COMPACT_ATOMS: atom_id res chain seq x y z
N MET A 1 72.55 -65.86 33.60
CA MET A 1 72.50 -64.41 33.31
C MET A 1 71.05 -63.88 33.26
N PRO A 2 70.36 -63.70 34.41
CA PRO A 2 68.97 -63.18 34.43
C PRO A 2 68.83 -61.67 34.74
N LEU A 3 69.92 -60.99 35.11
CA LEU A 3 69.87 -59.59 35.59
C LEU A 3 69.59 -58.56 34.47
N TYR A 4 70.11 -58.76 33.25
CA TYR A 4 69.87 -57.84 32.13
C TYR A 4 68.42 -57.84 31.65
N LYS A 5 67.72 -58.97 31.71
CA LYS A 5 66.31 -59.08 31.29
C LYS A 5 65.38 -58.27 32.21
N LYS A 6 65.65 -58.27 33.52
CA LYS A 6 64.88 -57.48 34.49
C LYS A 6 65.10 -55.98 34.32
N SER A 7 66.35 -55.57 34.08
CA SER A 7 66.69 -54.16 33.79
C SER A 7 66.06 -53.66 32.49
N LEU A 8 66.06 -54.49 31.44
CA LEU A 8 65.43 -54.18 30.14
C LEU A 8 63.90 -54.01 30.27
N LEU A 9 63.24 -54.85 31.08
CA LEU A 9 61.80 -54.73 31.34
C LEU A 9 61.45 -53.43 32.10
N ILE A 10 62.30 -53.03 33.05
CA ILE A 10 62.11 -51.77 33.79
C ILE A 10 62.29 -50.57 32.86
N LEU A 11 63.26 -50.62 31.95
CA LEU A 11 63.50 -49.54 30.99
C LEU A 11 62.36 -49.40 29.98
N LEU A 12 61.80 -50.52 29.50
CA LEU A 12 60.61 -50.51 28.63
C LEU A 12 59.37 -49.98 29.36
N ALA A 13 59.19 -50.32 30.64
CA ALA A 13 58.08 -49.81 31.45
C ALA A 13 58.18 -48.29 31.67
N LEU A 14 59.39 -47.77 31.94
CA LEU A 14 59.62 -46.33 32.05
C LEU A 14 59.39 -45.61 30.72
N LEU A 15 59.84 -46.17 29.61
CA LEU A 15 59.64 -45.59 28.28
C LEU A 15 58.15 -45.57 27.89
N GLY A 16 57.41 -46.63 28.24
CA GLY A 16 55.95 -46.69 28.10
C GLY A 16 55.23 -45.65 28.94
N ALA A 17 55.64 -45.46 30.20
CA ALA A 17 55.06 -44.44 31.08
C ALA A 17 55.30 -43.01 30.57
N VAL A 18 56.47 -42.74 29.98
CA VAL A 18 56.78 -41.45 29.35
C VAL A 18 55.96 -41.24 28.08
N LEU A 19 55.82 -42.27 27.23
CA LEU A 19 54.95 -42.21 26.04
C LEU A 19 53.49 -42.01 26.41
N ILE A 20 52.99 -42.71 27.43
CA ILE A 20 51.62 -42.56 27.94
C ILE A 20 51.45 -41.16 28.54
N GLY A 21 52.39 -40.66 29.33
CA GLY A 21 52.33 -39.31 29.88
C GLY A 21 52.37 -38.22 28.81
N ALA A 22 53.20 -38.37 27.78
CA ALA A 22 53.31 -37.43 26.67
C ALA A 22 52.05 -37.45 25.79
N THR A 23 51.52 -38.64 25.47
CA THR A 23 50.26 -38.76 24.73
C THR A 23 49.10 -38.20 25.53
N TYR A 24 48.99 -38.52 26.82
CA TYR A 24 47.92 -38.02 27.69
C TYR A 24 48.00 -36.49 27.90
N GLY A 25 49.21 -35.94 27.99
CA GLY A 25 49.44 -34.48 28.00
C GLY A 25 49.01 -33.80 26.70
N TYR A 26 49.36 -34.40 25.56
CA TYR A 26 48.97 -33.92 24.22
C TYR A 26 47.44 -33.93 24.02
N TYR A 27 46.75 -34.97 24.52
CA TYR A 27 45.29 -35.02 24.51
C TYR A 27 44.65 -33.97 25.42
N ARG A 28 45.24 -33.71 26.60
CA ARG A 28 44.74 -32.66 27.51
C ARG A 28 44.82 -31.24 26.94
N GLU A 29 45.75 -30.99 26.01
CA GLU A 29 45.90 -29.69 25.36
C GLU A 29 44.80 -29.43 24.32
N GLN A 30 44.16 -30.48 23.78
CA GLN A 30 43.02 -30.37 22.87
C GLN A 30 41.67 -30.22 23.59
N ASP A 31 41.55 -30.67 24.84
CA ASP A 31 40.34 -30.50 25.67
C ASP A 31 40.23 -29.12 26.34
N ALA A 32 41.19 -28.22 26.10
CA ALA A 32 41.01 -26.80 26.36
C ALA A 32 40.08 -26.23 25.28
N ILE A 33 38.80 -26.61 25.35
CA ILE A 33 37.70 -25.94 24.68
C ILE A 33 37.83 -24.46 25.04
N ALA A 34 38.27 -23.65 24.08
CA ALA A 34 38.14 -22.22 24.16
C ALA A 34 36.65 -21.97 24.43
N LEU A 35 36.37 -21.48 25.64
CA LEU A 35 35.05 -20.96 25.99
C LEU A 35 34.83 -19.82 25.00
N ASP A 36 34.02 -20.10 23.98
CA ASP A 36 33.86 -19.25 22.80
C ASP A 36 33.56 -17.83 23.27
N ALA A 37 34.56 -16.97 23.07
CA ALA A 37 34.47 -15.59 23.48
C ALA A 37 33.54 -14.89 22.49
N ALA A 38 32.54 -14.22 23.04
CA ALA A 38 31.59 -13.33 22.37
C ALA A 38 30.49 -14.03 21.57
N THR A 39 29.28 -13.99 22.13
CA THR A 39 28.12 -13.46 21.39
C THR A 39 28.57 -12.17 20.74
N THR A 40 29.07 -12.27 19.51
CA THR A 40 29.22 -11.12 18.64
C THR A 40 27.79 -10.77 18.28
N GLU A 41 27.19 -9.80 18.98
CA GLU A 41 26.01 -9.14 18.44
C GLU A 41 26.44 -8.55 17.10
N HIS A 42 26.17 -9.29 16.03
CA HIS A 42 26.20 -8.75 14.69
C HIS A 42 25.12 -7.69 14.63
N VAL A 43 25.47 -6.46 15.02
CA VAL A 43 24.71 -5.28 14.67
C VAL A 43 24.90 -5.11 13.16
N GLU A 44 24.12 -5.86 12.38
CA GLU A 44 23.95 -5.61 10.95
C GLU A 44 23.73 -4.09 10.79
N PRO A 45 24.50 -3.40 9.92
CA PRO A 45 24.33 -1.97 9.76
C PRO A 45 22.89 -1.71 9.34
N LEU A 46 22.18 -0.87 10.10
CA LEU A 46 20.80 -0.47 9.81
C LEU A 46 20.74 0.05 8.37
N ARG A 47 20.24 -0.79 7.48
CA ARG A 47 20.07 -0.44 6.07
C ARG A 47 19.02 0.65 6.02
N LYS A 48 19.28 1.66 5.19
CA LYS A 48 18.39 2.79 5.01
C LYS A 48 17.52 2.59 3.79
N VAL A 49 16.25 2.91 3.94
CA VAL A 49 15.21 2.84 2.92
C VAL A 49 14.74 4.25 2.61
N THR A 50 14.72 4.61 1.34
CA THR A 50 14.23 5.90 0.85
C THR A 50 12.88 5.73 0.18
N VAL A 51 11.87 6.44 0.68
CA VAL A 51 10.50 6.41 0.16
C VAL A 51 10.02 7.81 -0.22
N TYR A 52 9.11 7.89 -1.18
CA TYR A 52 8.48 9.15 -1.57
C TYR A 52 7.09 9.26 -0.96
N VAL A 53 6.89 10.22 -0.05
CA VAL A 53 5.60 10.48 0.61
C VAL A 53 4.91 11.65 -0.07
N SER A 54 3.66 11.45 -0.47
CA SER A 54 2.86 12.41 -1.25
C SER A 54 1.39 12.39 -0.85
N GLY A 55 0.62 13.40 -1.26
CA GLY A 55 -0.79 13.54 -0.91
C GLY A 55 -0.98 14.39 0.33
N GLU A 56 -1.92 14.00 1.19
CA GLU A 56 -2.36 14.79 2.35
C GLU A 56 -1.40 14.64 3.55
N VAL A 57 -0.19 15.15 3.39
CA VAL A 57 0.83 15.24 4.44
C VAL A 57 1.39 16.66 4.52
N LYS A 58 1.92 17.07 5.68
CA LYS A 58 2.40 18.45 5.86
C LYS A 58 3.58 18.80 4.96
N LYS A 59 4.49 17.86 4.71
CA LYS A 59 5.69 18.06 3.88
C LYS A 59 5.89 16.87 2.94
N PRO A 60 5.23 16.89 1.77
CA PRO A 60 5.47 15.89 0.73
C PRO A 60 6.93 15.91 0.28
N GLY A 61 7.50 14.75 0.01
CA GLY A 61 8.90 14.64 -0.38
C GLY A 61 9.52 13.26 -0.17
N LEU A 62 10.81 13.17 -0.42
CA LEU A 62 11.62 11.99 -0.13
C LEU A 62 11.96 11.95 1.35
N VAL A 63 11.83 10.77 1.95
CA VAL A 63 12.13 10.50 3.35
C VAL A 63 13.00 9.26 3.41
N THR A 64 14.11 9.34 4.16
CA THR A 64 15.02 8.21 4.38
C THR A 64 14.91 7.74 5.82
N LEU A 65 14.62 6.45 6.02
CA LEU A 65 14.36 5.80 7.30
C LEU A 65 15.14 4.49 7.39
N ASP A 66 15.14 3.84 8.56
CA ASP A 66 15.68 2.49 8.70
C ASP A 66 14.74 1.46 8.03
N GLU A 67 15.29 0.35 7.51
CA GLU A 67 14.57 -0.68 6.74
C GLU A 67 13.40 -1.32 7.51
N ASP A 68 13.49 -1.42 8.83
CA ASP A 68 12.44 -2.05 9.67
C ASP A 68 11.26 -1.14 10.01
N LYS A 69 11.24 0.09 9.48
CA LYS A 69 10.16 1.05 9.72
C LYS A 69 8.91 0.74 8.90
N ARG A 70 7.79 1.31 9.34
CA ARG A 70 6.48 1.15 8.68
C ARG A 70 6.05 2.42 7.95
N VAL A 71 5.02 2.32 7.13
CA VAL A 71 4.39 3.46 6.45
C VAL A 71 4.02 4.59 7.42
N ALA A 72 3.54 4.27 8.62
CA ALA A 72 3.26 5.26 9.66
C ALA A 72 4.48 6.13 10.01
N ASP A 73 5.66 5.51 10.14
CA ASP A 73 6.90 6.22 10.46
C ASP A 73 7.31 7.17 9.33
N ALA A 74 7.12 6.76 8.08
CA ALA A 74 7.39 7.60 6.92
C ALA A 74 6.45 8.80 6.83
N VAL A 75 5.15 8.59 7.07
CA VAL A 75 4.17 9.68 7.11
C VAL A 75 4.46 10.64 8.26
N ASN A 76 4.86 10.13 9.43
CA ASN A 76 5.27 10.97 10.57
C ASN A 76 6.53 11.78 10.27
N ALA A 77 7.52 11.17 9.63
CA ALA A 77 8.74 11.85 9.19
C ALA A 77 8.46 12.91 8.10
N ALA A 78 7.41 12.75 7.30
CA ALA A 78 6.87 13.78 6.39
C ALA A 78 6.06 14.89 7.12
N GLY A 79 6.11 14.94 8.45
CA GLY A 79 5.43 15.94 9.29
C GLY A 79 4.03 15.51 9.76
N GLY A 80 3.65 14.27 9.50
CA GLY A 80 2.33 13.73 9.80
C GLY A 80 1.28 14.11 8.76
N VAL A 81 0.09 13.55 8.95
CA VAL A 81 -1.08 13.84 8.13
C VAL A 81 -1.68 15.23 8.44
N ILE A 82 -2.44 15.77 7.49
CA ILE A 82 -3.28 16.97 7.67
C ILE A 82 -4.74 16.57 7.92
N GLU A 83 -5.59 17.51 8.33
CA GLU A 83 -6.98 17.21 8.76
C GLU A 83 -7.85 16.60 7.65
N THR A 84 -7.52 16.90 6.39
CA THR A 84 -8.20 16.38 5.19
C THR A 84 -7.73 14.99 4.78
N ALA A 85 -6.76 14.40 5.49
CA ALA A 85 -6.14 13.13 5.12
C ALA A 85 -6.99 11.92 5.55
N ASP A 86 -7.16 10.98 4.62
CA ASP A 86 -7.84 9.71 4.88
C ASP A 86 -6.86 8.62 5.30
N VAL A 87 -6.67 8.50 6.61
CA VAL A 87 -5.81 7.48 7.21
C VAL A 87 -6.41 6.07 7.14
N ASP A 88 -7.73 5.94 7.02
CA ASP A 88 -8.41 4.64 6.99
C ASP A 88 -8.21 3.92 5.64
N HIS A 89 -7.92 4.68 4.58
CA HIS A 89 -7.69 4.17 3.23
C HIS A 89 -6.20 3.94 2.90
N ILE A 90 -5.33 3.92 3.90
CA ILE A 90 -3.90 3.62 3.74
C ILE A 90 -3.45 2.59 4.77
N ASN A 91 -2.68 1.58 4.33
CA ASN A 91 -2.10 0.61 5.24
C ASN A 91 -0.89 1.21 5.98
N MET A 92 -1.15 1.93 7.07
CA MET A 92 -0.12 2.53 7.92
C MET A 92 0.83 1.49 8.54
N ALA A 93 0.40 0.24 8.64
CA ALA A 93 1.18 -0.84 9.20
C ALA A 93 2.07 -1.55 8.17
N ALA A 94 2.00 -1.24 6.87
CA ALA A 94 2.88 -1.88 5.89
C ALA A 94 4.36 -1.59 6.18
N HIS A 95 5.23 -2.56 5.90
CA HIS A 95 6.68 -2.35 5.93
C HIS A 95 7.12 -1.45 4.78
N LEU A 96 8.20 -0.72 4.99
CA LEU A 96 8.81 0.11 3.96
C LEU A 96 9.72 -0.73 3.07
N GLU A 97 9.71 -0.43 1.77
CA GLU A 97 10.67 -0.95 0.80
C GLU A 97 11.38 0.23 0.14
N ASP A 98 12.66 0.05 -0.22
CA ASP A 98 13.42 1.10 -0.92
C ASP A 98 12.79 1.44 -2.27
N GLY A 99 12.63 2.73 -2.53
CA GLY A 99 11.95 3.25 -3.72
C GLY A 99 10.42 3.22 -3.64
N MET A 100 9.82 2.82 -2.51
CA MET A 100 8.36 2.81 -2.36
C MET A 100 7.76 4.22 -2.43
N GLN A 101 6.61 4.34 -3.12
CA GLN A 101 5.80 5.55 -3.11
C GLN A 101 4.60 5.37 -2.17
N ILE A 102 4.49 6.26 -1.20
CA ILE A 102 3.40 6.33 -0.25
C ILE A 102 2.54 7.53 -0.63
N ARG A 103 1.30 7.26 -1.02
CA ARG A 103 0.30 8.29 -1.29
C ARG A 103 -0.74 8.27 -0.18
N VAL A 104 -0.83 9.37 0.57
CA VAL A 104 -1.88 9.58 1.57
C VAL A 104 -3.11 10.15 0.85
N PRO A 105 -4.23 9.41 0.81
CA PRO A 105 -5.44 9.90 0.17
C PRO A 105 -6.09 11.02 1.00
N MET A 106 -6.95 11.79 0.34
CA MET A 106 -7.82 12.76 0.99
C MET A 106 -9.17 12.14 1.31
N HIS A 107 -9.83 12.63 2.36
CA HIS A 107 -11.17 12.21 2.71
C HIS A 107 -12.13 12.50 1.55
N LEU A 108 -12.89 11.49 1.14
CA LEU A 108 -13.77 11.59 -0.03
C LEU A 108 -14.87 12.66 0.13
N ARG A 109 -15.17 13.08 1.37
CA ARG A 109 -16.08 14.19 1.67
C ARG A 109 -15.57 15.53 1.15
N ASP A 110 -14.25 15.73 1.13
CA ASP A 110 -13.60 16.95 0.60
C ASP A 110 -13.17 16.77 -0.86
N ALA A 111 -13.22 15.53 -1.38
CA ALA A 111 -12.96 15.21 -2.79
C ALA A 111 -14.13 15.43 -3.74
N GLY A 112 -15.30 15.80 -3.20
CA GLY A 112 -16.52 16.06 -3.95
C GLY A 112 -16.43 17.19 -4.99
N GLU A 113 -15.37 18.00 -5.00
CA GLU A 113 -15.24 19.10 -5.97
C GLU A 113 -14.24 18.87 -7.12
N LYS A 114 -13.39 17.82 -7.09
CA LYS A 114 -12.33 17.65 -8.11
C LYS A 114 -12.01 16.24 -8.59
N GLY A 115 -12.78 15.23 -8.21
CA GLY A 115 -12.72 13.91 -8.83
C GLY A 115 -13.74 13.81 -9.95
N ALA A 116 -13.30 13.53 -11.18
CA ALA A 116 -14.18 13.09 -12.27
C ALA A 116 -14.97 11.87 -11.82
N ALA A 117 -16.16 12.10 -11.28
CA ALA A 117 -17.11 11.04 -11.00
C ALA A 117 -17.33 10.29 -12.31
N ALA A 118 -17.18 8.97 -12.28
CA ALA A 118 -17.77 8.12 -13.29
C ALA A 118 -19.24 8.56 -13.40
N SER A 119 -19.57 9.22 -14.51
CA SER A 119 -20.86 9.82 -14.75
C SER A 119 -21.93 8.74 -14.59
N PRO A 120 -22.72 8.73 -13.49
CA PRO A 120 -23.72 7.68 -13.29
C PRO A 120 -24.79 7.73 -14.39
N GLY A 121 -24.89 8.85 -15.10
CA GLY A 121 -25.74 9.05 -16.27
C GLY A 121 -25.13 8.68 -17.62
N ARG A 122 -23.80 8.54 -17.77
CA ARG A 122 -23.19 8.39 -19.10
C ARG A 122 -22.92 6.92 -19.42
N GLN A 123 -23.65 6.39 -20.40
CA GLN A 123 -23.43 5.03 -20.90
C GLN A 123 -22.18 4.98 -21.82
N ALA A 124 -21.63 3.77 -22.00
CA ALA A 124 -20.42 3.54 -22.80
C ALA A 124 -20.57 3.95 -24.28
N ASP A 125 -21.80 4.08 -24.78
CA ASP A 125 -22.14 4.57 -26.11
C ASP A 125 -22.23 6.11 -26.19
N GLY A 126 -21.98 6.81 -25.08
CA GLY A 126 -22.04 8.27 -24.98
C GLY A 126 -23.47 8.82 -24.83
N LYS A 127 -24.48 7.97 -24.61
CA LYS A 127 -25.84 8.42 -24.29
C LYS A 127 -25.99 8.77 -22.82
N ILE A 128 -26.97 9.63 -22.53
CA ILE A 128 -27.26 10.15 -21.21
C ILE A 128 -28.55 9.54 -20.68
N ASN A 129 -28.45 8.85 -19.55
CA ASN A 129 -29.56 8.21 -18.86
C ASN A 129 -30.43 9.26 -18.14
N LEU A 130 -31.70 9.36 -18.50
CA LEU A 130 -32.60 10.37 -17.94
C LEU A 130 -32.91 10.18 -16.45
N ASN A 131 -32.85 8.94 -15.97
CA ASN A 131 -33.15 8.57 -14.59
C ASN A 131 -31.96 8.74 -13.65
N THR A 132 -30.74 8.52 -14.14
CA THR A 132 -29.52 8.54 -13.30
C THR A 132 -28.62 9.75 -13.56
N ALA A 133 -28.78 10.47 -14.67
CA ALA A 133 -27.91 11.59 -14.99
C ALA A 133 -28.03 12.74 -13.99
N THR A 134 -26.89 13.37 -13.72
CA THR A 134 -26.83 14.59 -12.92
C THR A 134 -27.36 15.78 -13.72
N GLU A 135 -27.70 16.86 -13.02
CA GLU A 135 -28.16 18.09 -13.68
C GLU A 135 -27.13 18.60 -14.70
N LYS A 136 -25.83 18.55 -14.34
CA LYS A 136 -24.73 18.96 -15.20
C LYS A 136 -24.61 18.10 -16.46
N GLU A 137 -24.80 16.78 -16.34
CA GLU A 137 -24.78 15.86 -17.48
C GLU A 137 -25.95 16.12 -18.43
N LEU A 138 -27.15 16.37 -17.89
CA LEU A 138 -28.31 16.72 -18.72
C LEU A 138 -28.09 17.99 -19.55
N GLN A 139 -27.28 18.94 -19.07
CA GLN A 139 -26.94 20.17 -19.79
C GLN A 139 -26.04 19.94 -21.01
N GLU A 140 -25.39 18.77 -21.12
CA GLU A 140 -24.62 18.42 -22.31
C GLU A 140 -25.51 18.07 -23.52
N LEU A 141 -26.81 17.85 -23.27
CA LEU A 141 -27.78 17.57 -24.31
C LEU A 141 -28.12 18.82 -25.13
N PRO A 142 -28.27 18.70 -26.46
CA PRO A 142 -28.54 19.83 -27.33
C PRO A 142 -29.85 20.54 -26.98
N GLY A 143 -29.75 21.80 -26.57
CA GLY A 143 -30.92 22.61 -26.22
C GLY A 143 -31.44 22.42 -24.79
N ILE A 144 -30.68 21.75 -23.92
CA ILE A 144 -30.92 21.65 -22.48
C ILE A 144 -29.90 22.54 -21.76
N GLY A 145 -30.38 23.65 -21.18
CA GLY A 145 -29.59 24.49 -20.29
C GLY A 145 -29.98 24.29 -18.82
N PRO A 146 -29.39 25.05 -17.87
CA PRO A 146 -29.62 24.91 -16.43
C PRO A 146 -31.10 24.88 -16.03
N ALA A 147 -31.89 25.81 -16.57
CA ALA A 147 -33.33 25.87 -16.29
C ALA A 147 -34.11 24.66 -16.82
N MET A 148 -33.55 23.89 -17.75
CA MET A 148 -34.19 22.71 -18.33
C MET A 148 -33.73 21.42 -17.67
N SER A 149 -32.44 21.28 -17.39
CA SER A 149 -31.92 20.17 -16.60
C SER A 149 -32.59 20.09 -15.24
N ALA A 150 -32.76 21.23 -14.55
CA ALA A 150 -33.47 21.30 -13.27
C ALA A 150 -34.90 20.74 -13.36
N ARG A 151 -35.64 21.07 -14.44
CA ARG A 151 -37.02 20.58 -14.62
C ARG A 151 -37.10 19.09 -14.93
N ILE A 152 -36.09 18.53 -15.61
CA ILE A 152 -36.02 17.09 -15.87
C ILE A 152 -35.81 16.34 -14.54
N VAL A 153 -34.92 16.85 -13.69
CA VAL A 153 -34.67 16.30 -12.34
C VAL A 153 -35.93 16.42 -11.47
N GLU A 154 -36.53 17.61 -11.41
CA GLU A 154 -37.77 17.87 -10.67
C GLU A 154 -38.91 16.94 -11.13
N TYR A 155 -39.03 16.71 -12.45
CA TYR A 155 -40.03 15.83 -13.01
C TYR A 155 -39.85 14.39 -12.51
N ARG A 156 -38.64 13.82 -12.57
CA ARG A 156 -38.40 12.43 -12.12
C ARG A 156 -38.53 12.26 -10.60
N GLU A 157 -38.26 13.31 -9.83
CA GLU A 157 -38.46 13.30 -8.37
C GLU A 157 -39.95 13.35 -8.00
N SER A 158 -40.73 14.15 -8.72
CA SER A 158 -42.16 14.36 -8.40
C SER A 158 -43.09 13.33 -9.04
N ASN A 159 -42.73 12.80 -10.21
CA ASN A 159 -43.58 11.89 -11.01
C ASN A 159 -43.01 10.46 -11.07
N GLY A 160 -41.83 10.22 -10.49
CA GLY A 160 -41.10 8.97 -10.60
C GLY A 160 -40.25 8.86 -11.87
N ALA A 161 -39.51 7.76 -11.98
CA ALA A 161 -38.60 7.50 -13.10
C ALA A 161 -39.33 7.47 -14.47
N PHE A 162 -38.65 7.98 -15.50
CA PHE A 162 -39.08 7.88 -16.89
C PHE A 162 -39.15 6.40 -17.30
N GLN A 163 -40.28 5.99 -17.86
CA GLN A 163 -40.53 4.60 -18.28
C GLN A 163 -40.24 4.40 -19.77
N SER A 164 -40.28 5.48 -20.54
CA SER A 164 -39.99 5.52 -21.97
C SER A 164 -39.22 6.80 -22.30
N ILE A 165 -38.45 6.80 -23.40
CA ILE A 165 -37.75 8.01 -23.87
C ILE A 165 -38.76 9.12 -24.20
N ASP A 166 -39.94 8.77 -24.71
CA ASP A 166 -41.03 9.71 -25.01
C ASP A 166 -41.57 10.45 -23.77
N ASP A 167 -41.43 9.88 -22.56
CA ASP A 167 -41.90 10.51 -21.34
C ASP A 167 -41.21 11.85 -21.05
N ILE A 168 -40.02 12.09 -21.64
CA ILE A 168 -39.34 13.38 -21.55
C ILE A 168 -40.18 14.55 -22.10
N LYS A 169 -41.14 14.28 -23.00
CA LYS A 169 -42.09 15.28 -23.53
C LYS A 169 -43.06 15.79 -22.48
N LYS A 170 -43.24 15.07 -21.37
CA LYS A 170 -44.08 15.49 -20.24
C LYS A 170 -43.40 16.60 -19.43
N VAL A 171 -42.09 16.79 -19.59
CA VAL A 171 -41.35 17.87 -18.94
C VAL A 171 -41.69 19.21 -19.61
N ARG A 172 -42.12 20.18 -18.79
CA ARG A 172 -42.50 21.52 -19.25
C ARG A 172 -41.37 22.22 -19.99
N GLY A 173 -41.53 22.43 -21.29
CA GLY A 173 -40.56 23.10 -22.16
C GLY A 173 -39.79 22.18 -23.12
N ILE A 174 -40.08 20.87 -23.09
CA ILE A 174 -39.59 19.87 -24.05
C ILE A 174 -40.76 19.47 -24.96
N GLY A 175 -40.88 20.15 -26.10
CA GLY A 175 -41.83 19.80 -27.15
C GLY A 175 -41.24 18.84 -28.19
N ALA A 176 -42.04 18.46 -29.19
CA ALA A 176 -41.63 17.56 -30.28
C ALA A 176 -40.32 17.99 -30.96
N ALA A 177 -40.14 19.28 -31.24
CA ALA A 177 -38.93 19.79 -31.89
C ALA A 177 -37.64 19.59 -31.09
N LYS A 178 -37.72 19.62 -29.75
CA LYS A 178 -36.57 19.33 -28.89
C LYS A 178 -36.38 17.83 -28.72
N PHE A 179 -37.47 17.09 -28.53
CA PHE A 179 -37.44 15.64 -28.44
C PHE A 179 -36.71 14.99 -29.62
N GLU A 180 -36.99 15.42 -30.85
CA GLU A 180 -36.34 14.89 -32.05
C GLU A 180 -34.81 15.03 -32.01
N LYS A 181 -34.29 16.06 -31.35
CA LYS A 181 -32.85 16.29 -31.19
C LYS A 181 -32.24 15.50 -30.01
N LEU A 182 -33.08 15.05 -29.09
CA LEU A 182 -32.67 14.39 -27.85
C LEU A 182 -32.75 12.87 -27.93
N LYS A 183 -33.74 12.32 -28.65
CA LYS A 183 -34.08 10.89 -28.64
C LYS A 183 -32.90 9.95 -28.93
N ASP A 184 -31.95 10.36 -29.77
CA ASP A 184 -30.78 9.56 -30.14
C ASP A 184 -29.60 9.71 -29.15
N ARG A 185 -29.68 10.67 -28.23
CA ARG A 185 -28.65 11.01 -27.24
C ARG A 185 -29.01 10.58 -25.82
N VAL A 186 -30.22 10.07 -25.62
CA VAL A 186 -30.74 9.74 -24.29
C VAL A 186 -31.11 8.26 -24.19
N THR A 187 -31.14 7.78 -22.96
CA THR A 187 -31.46 6.40 -22.57
C THR A 187 -32.16 6.43 -21.21
N LEU A 188 -32.58 5.28 -20.68
CA LEU A 188 -33.32 5.16 -19.41
C LEU A 188 -32.51 4.47 -18.33
#